data_AF-A0A9E3CIC5-F1
#
_entry.id   AF-A0A9E3CIC5-F1
#
_cell.length_a   1.000
_cell.length_b   1.000
_cell.length_c   1.000
_cell.angle_alpha   90.00
_cell.angle_beta   90.00
_cell.angle_gamma   90.00
#
_symmetry.space_group_name_H-M   'P 1'
#
loop_
_entity.id
_entity.type
_entity.pdbx_description
1 polymer ?
#
loop_
_entity_poly.entity_id
_entity_poly.type
_entity_poly.pdbx_seq_one_letter_code
_entity_poly.pdbx_strand_id
1 'polypeptide(L)'
;MNSSTFKEHLPRVLFAALFVSLATCIASAQDANQGRLVARKVDEFGKLHGCAGGARLDNFAIELDKEPNAKGYIIAHDSRQRLRGAAHAWGEYLLNYLVDYRGQFESRFVLLDGAEVPGEDLSMELWLVPEGAEPPAFKPPGKREARPFAGKYVELGVYNETVLYDTEGGEPGDFNDGIIYHSFADLLKKQKESQGYVVVYSPPGAAPGYWRRAGTRERQKLTGDEVTADRLTVINGGPASAKNKRRAKSEDDGEEDAYGIVEFWVGAKEKPPVKHVEEDSTLKEAVLLAENSFMWEEQDAADWMLENLSEMLRADQRNLGCIVVYPGDGSGVPTGVDGSDQPAPDVFKIAEGLKAALLKKQGFDAQRLVVLSGPAEDSGFGRLEVWAVPRGAAMPDPFKKKDAEERSEDGEAAQSPPPPVR
;
A
#
# COMPACT_ATOMS: atom_id res chain seq x y z
N MET A 1 -62.84 45.24 -43.00
CA MET A 1 -63.91 45.21 -41.99
C MET A 1 -63.42 44.30 -40.87
N ASN A 2 -62.66 44.84 -39.92
CA ASN A 2 -63.13 45.50 -38.69
C ASN A 2 -63.83 44.52 -37.73
N SER A 3 -63.09 44.04 -36.72
CA SER A 3 -63.54 43.90 -35.34
C SER A 3 -62.27 43.70 -34.48
N SER A 4 -61.74 44.72 -33.81
CA SER A 4 -62.19 45.31 -32.54
C SER A 4 -61.99 44.31 -31.37
N THR A 5 -60.83 44.35 -30.70
CA THR A 5 -60.55 45.06 -29.43
C THR A 5 -61.52 44.75 -28.30
N PHE A 6 -61.04 44.19 -27.19
CA PHE A 6 -61.48 44.57 -25.85
C PHE A 6 -60.40 44.26 -24.79
N LYS A 7 -59.99 45.33 -24.07
CA LYS A 7 -59.53 45.52 -22.66
C LYS A 7 -58.83 44.34 -21.95
N GLU A 8 -57.76 44.55 -21.18
CA GLU A 8 -57.76 45.36 -19.95
C GLU A 8 -56.35 45.84 -19.56
N HIS A 9 -56.22 47.13 -19.25
CA HIS A 9 -55.06 47.69 -18.57
C HIS A 9 -55.28 47.61 -17.05
N LEU A 10 -54.72 46.57 -16.43
CA LEU A 10 -54.46 46.53 -14.99
C LEU A 10 -53.27 47.47 -14.69
N PRO A 11 -53.25 48.23 -13.58
CA PRO A 11 -52.17 49.15 -13.28
C PRO A 11 -50.90 48.37 -12.90
N ARG A 12 -49.92 48.36 -13.81
CA ARG A 12 -48.59 47.74 -13.69
C ARG A 12 -47.72 48.23 -12.51
N VAL A 13 -48.23 49.15 -11.70
CA VAL A 13 -47.45 49.80 -10.63
C VAL A 13 -47.52 49.04 -9.30
N LEU A 14 -48.48 48.12 -9.11
CA LEU A 14 -48.61 47.34 -7.87
C LEU A 14 -47.83 46.01 -7.84
N PHE A 15 -47.39 45.48 -8.99
CA PHE A 15 -46.62 44.22 -9.04
C PHE A 15 -45.10 44.40 -8.89
N ALA A 16 -44.56 45.59 -9.15
CA ALA A 16 -43.12 45.85 -8.99
C ALA A 16 -42.71 46.03 -7.52
N ALA A 17 -43.61 46.53 -6.66
CA ALA A 17 -43.33 46.71 -5.23
C ALA A 17 -43.34 45.37 -4.45
N LEU A 18 -44.07 44.36 -4.93
CA LEU A 18 -44.15 43.05 -4.25
C LEU A 18 -42.93 42.15 -4.54
N PHE A 19 -42.31 42.27 -5.72
CA PHE A 19 -41.11 41.49 -6.06
C PHE A 19 -39.81 42.05 -5.45
N VAL A 20 -39.71 43.37 -5.26
CA VAL A 20 -38.56 43.98 -4.56
C VAL A 20 -38.57 43.67 -3.05
N SER A 21 -39.76 43.46 -2.46
CA SER A 21 -39.90 43.09 -1.04
C SER A 21 -39.69 41.59 -0.77
N LEU A 22 -39.89 40.71 -1.76
CA LEU A 22 -39.62 39.27 -1.60
C LEU A 22 -38.13 38.94 -1.79
N ALA A 23 -37.41 39.69 -2.63
CA ALA A 23 -35.97 39.52 -2.84
C ALA A 23 -35.10 39.97 -1.64
N THR A 24 -35.58 40.93 -0.84
CA THR A 24 -34.87 41.38 0.38
C THR A 24 -35.09 40.47 1.59
N CYS A 25 -36.11 39.60 1.57
CA CYS A 25 -36.34 38.64 2.67
C CYS A 25 -35.54 37.33 2.51
N ILE A 26 -35.08 36.98 1.30
CA ILE A 26 -34.29 35.76 1.09
C ILE A 26 -32.80 35.98 1.40
N ALA A 27 -32.28 37.21 1.21
CA ALA A 27 -30.89 37.53 1.53
C ALA A 27 -30.59 37.60 3.05
N SER A 28 -31.58 37.95 3.88
CA SER A 28 -31.39 38.09 5.34
C SER A 28 -31.44 36.77 6.13
N ALA A 29 -31.91 35.67 5.51
CA ALA A 29 -31.93 34.35 6.15
C ALA A 29 -30.60 33.58 6.01
N GLN A 30 -29.76 33.90 5.02
CA GLN A 30 -28.43 33.29 4.87
C GLN A 30 -27.37 33.93 5.77
N ASP A 31 -27.51 35.21 6.14
CA ASP A 31 -26.60 35.91 7.06
C ASP A 31 -26.80 35.53 8.53
N ALA A 32 -28.01 35.12 8.92
CA ALA A 32 -28.28 34.73 10.31
C ALA A 32 -27.50 33.46 10.75
N ASN A 33 -26.96 32.69 9.80
CA ASN A 33 -26.11 31.53 10.07
C ASN A 33 -24.61 31.82 9.90
N GLN A 34 -24.22 33.01 9.40
CA GLN A 34 -22.80 33.39 9.26
C GLN A 34 -22.11 33.73 10.59
N GLY A 35 -22.85 33.78 11.71
CA GLY A 35 -22.29 34.11 13.02
C GLY A 35 -22.13 32.93 13.98
N ARG A 36 -22.69 31.76 13.68
CA ARG A 36 -22.61 30.61 14.61
C ARG A 36 -21.44 29.72 14.23
N LEU A 37 -20.37 29.81 15.00
CA LEU A 37 -19.23 28.90 14.94
C LEU A 37 -19.71 27.51 15.36
N VAL A 38 -19.87 26.61 14.39
CA VAL A 38 -20.37 25.24 14.59
C VAL A 38 -19.32 24.27 14.08
N ALA A 39 -18.97 23.29 14.91
CA ALA A 39 -18.16 22.17 14.49
C ALA A 39 -18.84 21.41 13.35
N ARG A 40 -18.11 21.10 12.29
CA ARG A 40 -18.63 20.36 11.12
C ARG A 40 -17.79 19.12 10.85
N LYS A 41 -18.47 18.03 10.51
CA LYS A 41 -17.82 16.82 10.00
C LYS A 41 -17.44 17.08 8.54
N VAL A 42 -16.16 16.95 8.24
CA VAL A 42 -15.62 17.08 6.88
C VAL A 42 -15.74 15.76 6.15
N ASP A 43 -15.43 14.65 6.81
CA ASP A 43 -15.47 13.32 6.21
C ASP A 43 -15.75 12.20 7.23
N GLU A 44 -16.20 11.05 6.72
CA GLU A 44 -16.34 9.79 7.45
C GLU A 44 -15.99 8.61 6.53
N PHE A 45 -15.15 7.70 7.02
CA PHE A 45 -14.74 6.52 6.26
C PHE A 45 -14.39 5.34 7.17
N GLY A 46 -14.47 4.13 6.60
CA GLY A 46 -14.05 2.91 7.27
C GLY A 46 -12.54 2.66 7.11
N LYS A 47 -12.18 1.44 6.71
CA LYS A 47 -10.81 1.15 6.28
C LYS A 47 -10.49 1.88 4.96
N LEU A 48 -9.40 2.65 4.93
CA LEU A 48 -8.89 3.27 3.71
C LEU A 48 -7.98 2.31 2.95
N HIS A 49 -7.98 2.43 1.62
CA HIS A 49 -7.13 1.66 0.71
C HIS A 49 -6.43 2.61 -0.27
N GLY A 50 -5.13 2.40 -0.48
CA GLY A 50 -4.36 3.08 -1.54
C GLY A 50 -4.43 4.61 -1.49
N CYS A 51 -4.39 5.22 -2.68
CA CYS A 51 -4.41 6.66 -2.89
C CYS A 51 -5.69 7.35 -2.38
N ALA A 52 -6.79 6.61 -2.21
CA ALA A 52 -8.06 7.18 -1.74
C ALA A 52 -7.96 7.71 -0.31
N GLY A 53 -7.13 7.06 0.53
CA GLY A 53 -6.86 7.54 1.88
C GLY A 53 -6.17 8.89 1.89
N GLY A 54 -5.18 9.06 1.03
CA GLY A 54 -4.45 10.31 0.92
C GLY A 54 -5.24 11.46 0.34
N ALA A 55 -6.01 11.22 -0.71
CA ALA A 55 -6.88 12.25 -1.26
C ALA A 55 -7.87 12.81 -0.20
N ARG A 56 -8.38 11.94 0.68
CA ARG A 56 -9.31 12.37 1.75
C ARG A 56 -8.61 13.20 2.83
N LEU A 57 -7.41 12.79 3.25
CA LEU A 57 -6.63 13.55 4.24
C LEU A 57 -6.08 14.86 3.68
N ASP A 58 -5.69 14.89 2.41
CA ASP A 58 -5.32 16.12 1.70
C ASP A 58 -6.48 17.10 1.64
N ASN A 59 -7.69 16.62 1.32
CA ASN A 59 -8.89 17.45 1.35
C ASN A 59 -9.17 17.99 2.75
N PHE A 60 -8.97 17.17 3.79
CA PHE A 60 -9.11 17.64 5.17
C PHE A 60 -8.08 18.70 5.55
N ALA A 61 -6.81 18.54 5.15
CA ALA A 61 -5.76 19.54 5.34
C ALA A 61 -6.10 20.87 4.63
N ILE A 62 -6.59 20.79 3.38
CA ILE A 62 -7.03 21.96 2.60
C ILE A 62 -8.17 22.70 3.32
N GLU A 63 -9.15 21.98 3.86
CA GLU A 63 -10.24 22.58 4.64
C GLU A 63 -9.73 23.25 5.91
N LEU A 64 -8.77 22.64 6.59
CA LEU A 64 -8.15 23.17 7.80
C LEU A 64 -7.32 24.44 7.50
N ASP A 65 -6.67 24.54 6.35
CA ASP A 65 -5.89 25.72 5.95
C ASP A 65 -6.75 26.95 5.64
N LYS A 66 -7.99 26.74 5.19
CA LYS A 66 -8.96 27.84 4.99
C LYS A 66 -9.37 28.50 6.31
N GLU A 67 -9.22 27.79 7.43
CA GLU A 67 -9.64 28.23 8.76
C GLU A 67 -8.45 28.14 9.73
N PRO A 68 -7.49 29.09 9.71
CA PRO A 68 -6.20 28.97 10.41
C PRO A 68 -6.32 28.79 11.93
N ASN A 69 -7.40 29.30 12.53
CA ASN A 69 -7.65 29.16 13.97
C ASN A 69 -8.49 27.93 14.32
N ALA A 70 -9.00 27.19 13.32
CA ALA A 70 -9.72 25.96 13.57
C ALA A 70 -8.77 24.83 14.00
N LYS A 71 -9.34 23.89 14.76
CA LYS A 71 -8.70 22.62 15.09
C LYS A 71 -9.30 21.49 14.26
N GLY A 72 -8.44 20.58 13.80
CA GLY A 72 -8.83 19.30 13.23
C GLY A 72 -9.06 18.28 14.34
N TYR A 73 -10.16 17.56 14.30
CA TYR A 73 -10.45 16.45 15.20
C TYR A 73 -10.47 15.17 14.38
N ILE A 74 -9.68 14.19 14.80
CA ILE A 74 -9.65 12.84 14.24
C ILE A 74 -10.30 11.92 15.26
N ILE A 75 -11.31 11.17 14.86
CA ILE A 75 -12.09 10.37 15.79
C ILE A 75 -12.09 8.94 15.32
N ALA A 76 -11.51 8.08 16.14
CA ALA A 76 -11.28 6.71 15.79
C ALA A 76 -12.25 5.78 16.52
N HIS A 77 -13.12 5.13 15.77
CA HIS A 77 -14.12 4.22 16.29
C HIS A 77 -13.69 2.76 16.10
N ASP A 78 -13.47 2.06 17.21
CA ASP A 78 -13.24 0.62 17.18
C ASP A 78 -14.46 -0.15 16.69
N SER A 79 -14.22 -1.24 15.96
CA SER A 79 -15.25 -2.26 15.75
C SER A 79 -15.53 -3.01 17.06
N ARG A 80 -16.81 -3.32 17.32
CA ARG A 80 -17.19 -4.22 18.43
C ARG A 80 -16.72 -5.65 18.24
N GLN A 81 -16.59 -6.08 16.98
CA GLN A 81 -16.39 -7.48 16.61
C GLN A 81 -14.92 -7.82 16.32
N ARG A 82 -14.13 -6.85 15.84
CA ARG A 82 -12.72 -7.03 15.49
C ARG A 82 -11.91 -5.80 15.90
N LEU A 83 -10.60 -5.96 15.99
CA LEU A 83 -9.65 -4.84 16.05
C LEU A 83 -9.82 -3.88 17.24
N ARG A 84 -10.30 -4.34 18.41
CA ARG A 84 -10.44 -3.50 19.62
C ARG A 84 -9.10 -2.86 20.02
N GLY A 85 -9.01 -1.54 19.95
CA GLY A 85 -7.80 -0.77 20.21
C GLY A 85 -6.98 -0.43 18.96
N ALA A 86 -7.32 -0.99 17.80
CA ALA A 86 -6.64 -0.67 16.55
C ALA A 86 -7.07 0.70 16.02
N ALA A 87 -8.33 1.12 16.25
CA ALA A 87 -8.80 2.39 15.70
C ALA A 87 -7.92 3.55 16.19
N HIS A 88 -7.53 3.55 17.47
CA HIS A 88 -6.63 4.57 18.00
C HIS A 88 -5.29 4.61 17.26
N ALA A 89 -4.66 3.45 17.04
CA ALA A 89 -3.39 3.36 16.30
C ALA A 89 -3.54 3.87 14.85
N TRP A 90 -4.67 3.56 14.20
CA TRP A 90 -5.01 4.13 12.90
C TRP A 90 -5.23 5.64 12.97
N GLY A 91 -5.80 6.17 14.05
CA GLY A 91 -5.95 7.61 14.25
C GLY A 91 -4.61 8.32 14.45
N GLU A 92 -3.67 7.72 15.18
CA GLU A 92 -2.28 8.20 15.30
C GLU A 92 -1.61 8.20 13.92
N TYR A 93 -1.87 7.19 13.09
CA TYR A 93 -1.41 7.16 11.70
C TYR A 93 -1.91 8.33 10.86
N LEU A 94 -3.23 8.58 10.85
CA LEU A 94 -3.79 9.70 10.09
C LEU A 94 -3.24 11.05 10.58
N LEU A 95 -2.99 11.18 11.89
CA LEU A 95 -2.36 12.36 12.48
C LEU A 95 -0.93 12.54 11.97
N ASN A 96 -0.10 11.49 12.02
CA ASN A 96 1.29 11.56 11.56
C ASN A 96 1.36 11.89 10.06
N TYR A 97 0.45 11.37 9.24
CA TYR A 97 0.38 11.79 7.84
C TYR A 97 0.18 13.30 7.70
N LEU A 98 -0.80 13.87 8.42
CA LEU A 98 -1.10 15.30 8.35
C LEU A 98 0.08 16.14 8.87
N VAL A 99 0.79 15.67 9.89
CA VAL A 99 1.91 16.40 10.48
C VAL A 99 3.18 16.27 9.63
N ASP A 100 3.63 15.04 9.37
CA ASP A 100 4.94 14.77 8.80
C ASP A 100 4.96 14.98 7.28
N TYR A 101 3.93 14.50 6.57
CA TYR A 101 3.88 14.57 5.11
C TYR A 101 3.25 15.88 4.61
N ARG A 102 2.19 16.36 5.28
CA ARG A 102 1.52 17.62 4.91
C ARG A 102 2.06 18.85 5.63
N GLY A 103 3.00 18.67 6.57
CA GLY A 103 3.65 19.76 7.28
C GLY A 103 2.72 20.55 8.20
N GLN A 104 1.59 19.97 8.62
CA GLN A 104 0.67 20.62 9.54
C GLN A 104 1.23 20.61 10.96
N PHE A 105 0.89 21.61 11.77
CA PHE A 105 1.29 21.63 13.17
C PHE A 105 0.45 20.64 13.99
N GLU A 106 1.09 19.71 14.69
CA GLU A 106 0.43 18.72 15.57
C GLU A 106 -0.55 19.38 16.56
N SER A 107 -0.22 20.58 17.06
CA SER A 107 -1.05 21.35 18.00
C SER A 107 -2.42 21.77 17.46
N ARG A 108 -2.62 21.68 16.13
CA ARG A 108 -3.91 21.92 15.46
C ARG A 108 -4.83 20.72 15.52
N PHE A 109 -4.34 19.55 15.92
CA PHE A 109 -5.11 18.33 15.92
C PHE A 109 -5.49 17.86 17.32
N VAL A 110 -6.62 17.15 17.39
CA VAL A 110 -7.06 16.41 18.57
C VAL A 110 -7.50 15.03 18.12
N LEU A 111 -6.79 13.99 18.55
CA LEU A 111 -7.19 12.60 18.34
C LEU A 111 -8.08 12.14 19.50
N LEU A 112 -9.25 11.59 19.19
CA LEU A 112 -10.21 11.07 20.16
C LEU A 112 -10.60 9.62 19.85
N ASP A 113 -10.83 8.84 20.90
CA ASP A 113 -11.48 7.54 20.79
C ASP A 113 -13.00 7.71 20.69
N GLY A 114 -13.56 7.24 19.58
CA GLY A 114 -14.99 7.16 19.36
C GLY A 114 -15.67 6.03 20.12
N ALA A 115 -17.00 6.00 20.07
CA ALA A 115 -17.78 4.87 20.56
C ALA A 115 -17.59 3.64 19.64
N GLU A 116 -17.63 2.43 20.22
CA GLU A 116 -17.53 1.19 19.43
C GLU A 116 -18.70 1.09 18.44
N VAL A 117 -18.38 0.96 17.15
CA VAL A 117 -19.34 0.82 16.06
C VAL A 117 -19.69 -0.65 15.80
N PRO A 118 -20.96 -0.97 15.46
CA PRO A 118 -21.31 -2.31 15.01
C PRO A 118 -20.68 -2.62 13.65
N GLY A 119 -20.29 -3.87 13.42
CA GLY A 119 -19.66 -4.31 12.17
C GLY A 119 -18.26 -4.88 12.39
N GLU A 120 -17.60 -5.27 11.30
CA GLU A 120 -16.25 -5.85 11.33
C GLU A 120 -15.12 -4.81 11.19
N ASP A 121 -15.44 -3.61 10.71
CA ASP A 121 -14.45 -2.58 10.36
C ASP A 121 -14.47 -1.40 11.34
N LEU A 122 -13.33 -0.73 11.46
CA LEU A 122 -13.20 0.56 12.16
C LEU A 122 -13.93 1.65 11.38
N SER A 123 -14.28 2.75 12.05
CA SER A 123 -14.76 3.98 11.41
C SER A 123 -13.92 5.17 11.89
N MET A 124 -13.67 6.11 10.99
CA MET A 124 -12.93 7.34 11.22
C MET A 124 -13.80 8.52 10.86
N GLU A 125 -13.85 9.50 11.74
CA GLU A 125 -14.50 10.78 11.46
C GLU A 125 -13.46 11.90 11.49
N LEU A 126 -13.50 12.76 10.47
CA LEU A 126 -12.69 13.97 10.39
C LEU A 126 -13.58 15.18 10.61
N TRP A 127 -13.26 15.99 11.61
CA TRP A 127 -14.04 17.15 12.01
C TRP A 127 -13.21 18.41 12.00
N LEU A 128 -13.81 19.50 11.56
CA LEU A 128 -13.25 20.84 11.66
C LEU A 128 -14.02 21.62 12.71
N VAL A 129 -13.29 22.15 13.69
CA VAL A 129 -13.86 22.87 14.83
C VAL A 129 -13.28 24.28 14.88
N PRO A 130 -14.04 25.29 14.44
CA PRO A 130 -13.60 26.68 14.52
C PRO A 130 -13.29 27.10 15.96
N GLU A 131 -12.39 28.07 16.13
CA GLU A 131 -12.07 28.61 17.45
C GLU A 131 -13.35 29.13 18.15
N GLY A 132 -13.61 28.68 19.38
CA GLY A 132 -14.81 29.07 20.14
C GLY A 132 -16.09 28.29 19.79
N ALA A 133 -16.08 27.43 18.77
CA ALA A 133 -17.15 26.45 18.57
C ALA A 133 -17.09 25.37 19.66
N GLU A 134 -18.25 24.85 20.06
CA GLU A 134 -18.28 23.65 20.90
C GLU A 134 -17.74 22.48 20.10
N PRO A 135 -16.76 21.72 20.64
CA PRO A 135 -16.26 20.54 19.95
C PRO A 135 -17.38 19.50 19.83
N PRO A 136 -17.31 18.65 18.80
CA PRO A 136 -18.27 17.57 18.64
C PRO A 136 -18.37 16.73 19.93
N ALA A 137 -19.61 16.42 20.31
CA ALA A 137 -19.93 15.90 21.64
C ALA A 137 -19.50 14.45 21.77
N PHE A 138 -18.28 14.23 22.28
CA PHE A 138 -17.80 12.90 22.62
C PHE A 138 -17.77 12.71 24.12
N LYS A 139 -18.04 11.47 24.55
CA LYS A 139 -17.68 11.11 25.92
C LYS A 139 -16.17 11.33 26.00
N PRO A 140 -15.67 12.22 26.87
CA PRO A 140 -14.23 12.35 27.04
C PRO A 140 -13.68 10.95 27.23
N PRO A 141 -12.60 10.57 26.50
CA PRO A 141 -12.04 9.24 26.62
C PRO A 141 -11.74 9.05 28.09
N GLY A 142 -12.58 8.31 28.80
CA GLY A 142 -12.47 8.20 30.24
C GLY A 142 -11.19 7.44 30.47
N LYS A 143 -10.06 8.13 30.76
CA LYS A 143 -8.68 7.63 30.73
C LYS A 143 -8.63 6.18 30.30
N ARG A 144 -8.80 5.92 29.00
CA ARG A 144 -8.61 4.58 28.51
C ARG A 144 -7.10 4.45 28.53
N GLU A 145 -6.57 3.84 29.58
CA GLU A 145 -5.31 3.12 29.41
C GLU A 145 -5.53 2.28 28.17
N ALA A 146 -4.74 2.54 27.12
CA ALA A 146 -4.84 1.83 25.86
C ALA A 146 -4.89 0.35 26.23
N ARG A 147 -6.07 -0.26 26.08
CA ARG A 147 -6.25 -1.64 26.53
C ARG A 147 -5.22 -2.46 25.76
N PRO A 148 -4.52 -3.40 26.41
CA PRO A 148 -3.61 -4.28 25.69
C PRO A 148 -4.34 -4.89 24.50
N PHE A 149 -3.88 -4.56 23.29
CA PHE A 149 -4.40 -5.11 22.05
C PHE A 149 -3.83 -6.52 21.87
N ALA A 150 -4.72 -7.48 21.65
CA ALA A 150 -4.36 -8.85 21.30
C ALA A 150 -5.24 -9.34 20.15
N GLY A 151 -4.61 -9.72 19.04
CA GLY A 151 -5.29 -10.14 17.82
C GLY A 151 -4.53 -9.76 16.56
N LYS A 152 -5.18 -9.94 15.41
CA LYS A 152 -4.66 -9.54 14.10
C LYS A 152 -4.70 -8.03 14.00
N TYR A 153 -3.56 -7.40 13.81
CA TYR A 153 -3.41 -5.97 13.60
C TYR A 153 -3.76 -5.59 12.16
N VAL A 154 -3.10 -6.24 11.20
CA VAL A 154 -3.26 -5.94 9.76
C VAL A 154 -3.03 -7.19 8.92
N GLU A 155 -3.52 -7.14 7.68
CA GLU A 155 -3.31 -8.13 6.63
C GLU A 155 -2.85 -7.37 5.38
N LEU A 156 -1.71 -7.77 4.83
CA LEU A 156 -1.04 -7.17 3.68
C LEU A 156 -0.96 -8.22 2.57
N GLY A 157 -1.24 -7.79 1.34
CA GLY A 157 -0.87 -8.55 0.15
C GLY A 157 0.62 -8.38 -0.10
N VAL A 158 1.32 -9.47 -0.38
CA VAL A 158 2.73 -9.44 -0.74
C VAL A 158 2.89 -10.10 -2.09
N TYR A 159 3.36 -9.32 -3.07
CA TYR A 159 3.68 -9.83 -4.39
C TYR A 159 4.64 -11.03 -4.27
N ASN A 160 4.38 -12.06 -5.08
CA ASN A 160 5.35 -13.14 -5.25
C ASN A 160 6.64 -12.61 -5.88
N GLU A 161 6.48 -11.62 -6.76
CA GLU A 161 7.55 -10.91 -7.47
C GLU A 161 8.06 -9.74 -6.61
N THR A 162 9.01 -10.07 -5.75
CA THR A 162 10.36 -9.48 -5.57
C THR A 162 10.79 -8.10 -6.09
N VAL A 163 9.91 -7.28 -6.66
CA VAL A 163 10.27 -5.88 -6.83
C VAL A 163 10.27 -5.29 -5.42
N LEU A 164 11.44 -4.81 -4.98
CA LEU A 164 11.47 -3.73 -4.00
C LEU A 164 10.84 -2.52 -4.70
N TYR A 165 9.51 -2.50 -4.82
CA TYR A 165 8.88 -1.23 -4.56
C TYR A 165 9.22 -1.01 -3.11
N ASP A 166 10.27 -0.22 -2.89
CA ASP A 166 10.55 0.25 -1.57
C ASP A 166 9.26 0.95 -1.15
N THR A 167 8.48 0.25 -0.34
CA THR A 167 7.27 0.79 0.23
C THR A 167 7.61 1.87 1.27
N GLU A 168 8.90 2.12 1.53
CA GLU A 168 9.41 3.33 2.19
C GLU A 168 9.64 4.49 1.18
N GLY A 169 9.78 4.19 -0.11
CA GLY A 169 10.00 5.12 -1.22
C GLY A 169 8.84 5.21 -2.21
N GLY A 170 7.63 4.77 -1.84
CA GLY A 170 6.44 5.15 -2.60
C GLY A 170 6.46 6.66 -2.78
N GLU A 171 6.24 7.13 -4.01
CA GLU A 171 6.23 8.57 -4.31
C GLU A 171 5.53 9.33 -3.17
N PRO A 172 6.00 10.51 -2.73
CA PRO A 172 5.38 11.27 -1.66
C PRO A 172 3.85 11.32 -1.82
N GLY A 173 3.12 10.41 -1.14
CA GLY A 173 1.76 10.06 -1.54
C GLY A 173 1.35 8.58 -1.40
N ASP A 174 2.26 7.61 -1.44
CA ASP A 174 1.89 6.20 -1.22
C ASP A 174 1.69 5.93 0.28
N PHE A 175 0.42 5.85 0.64
CA PHE A 175 -0.04 6.17 1.97
C PHE A 175 0.25 5.10 3.03
N ASN A 176 0.46 3.86 2.62
CA ASN A 176 0.04 2.74 3.46
C ASN A 176 1.15 2.08 4.27
N ASP A 177 2.33 1.91 3.71
CA ASP A 177 3.20 0.86 4.21
C ASP A 177 4.08 1.29 5.38
N GLY A 178 4.91 2.32 5.21
CA GLY A 178 5.80 2.82 6.27
C GLY A 178 5.07 3.04 7.61
N ILE A 179 3.83 3.53 7.55
CA ILE A 179 3.10 3.87 8.76
C ILE A 179 2.41 2.66 9.40
N ILE A 180 2.04 1.63 8.63
CA ILE A 180 1.60 0.35 9.20
C ILE A 180 2.74 -0.26 10.03
N TYR A 181 3.98 -0.21 9.55
CA TYR A 181 5.14 -0.72 10.30
C TYR A 181 5.40 0.11 11.57
N HIS A 182 5.44 1.45 11.45
CA HIS A 182 5.65 2.33 12.61
C HIS A 182 4.56 2.17 13.67
N SER A 183 3.29 2.19 13.28
CA SER A 183 2.17 2.05 14.23
C SER A 183 2.14 0.68 14.91
N PHE A 184 2.49 -0.40 14.21
CA PHE A 184 2.65 -1.72 14.81
C PHE A 184 3.83 -1.75 15.80
N ALA A 185 4.95 -1.12 15.44
CA ALA A 185 6.12 -1.03 16.31
C ALA A 185 5.82 -0.24 17.60
N ASP A 186 5.16 0.91 17.48
CA ASP A 186 4.70 1.73 18.61
C ASP A 186 3.75 0.96 19.53
N LEU A 187 2.85 0.16 18.95
CA LEU A 187 1.95 -0.69 19.72
C LEU A 187 2.72 -1.71 20.57
N LEU A 188 3.75 -2.35 20.01
CA LEU A 188 4.61 -3.30 20.73
C LEU A 188 5.50 -2.62 21.79
N LYS A 189 5.94 -1.39 21.52
CA LYS A 189 6.68 -0.55 22.48
C LYS A 189 5.82 -0.21 23.69
N LYS A 190 4.56 0.17 23.46
CA LYS A 190 3.56 0.46 24.51
C LYS A 190 3.19 -0.82 25.28
N GLN A 191 3.13 -1.97 24.62
CA GLN A 191 2.78 -3.27 25.23
C GLN A 191 3.99 -4.18 25.43
N LYS A 192 4.82 -3.89 26.44
CA LYS A 192 6.10 -4.58 26.68
C LYS A 192 6.00 -6.11 26.91
N GLU A 193 4.86 -6.58 27.43
CA GLU A 193 4.61 -8.00 27.69
C GLU A 193 4.06 -8.75 26.46
N SER A 194 3.75 -8.05 25.37
CA SER A 194 3.20 -8.65 24.15
C SER A 194 4.30 -9.05 23.17
N GLN A 195 4.06 -10.11 22.41
CA GLN A 195 4.86 -10.57 21.27
C GLN A 195 4.19 -10.10 19.97
N GLY A 196 4.98 -9.56 19.05
CA GLY A 196 4.57 -9.39 17.66
C GLY A 196 4.79 -10.66 16.86
N TYR A 197 3.84 -11.00 16.00
CA TYR A 197 3.96 -12.12 15.08
C TYR A 197 3.76 -11.65 13.64
N VAL A 198 4.67 -12.09 12.77
CA VAL A 198 4.59 -11.92 11.32
C VAL A 198 4.21 -13.27 10.73
N VAL A 199 2.92 -13.45 10.43
CA VAL A 199 2.39 -14.70 9.89
C VAL A 199 2.35 -14.61 8.37
N VAL A 200 3.08 -15.49 7.69
CA VAL A 200 3.17 -15.45 6.23
C VAL A 200 2.50 -16.67 5.62
N TYR A 201 1.57 -16.43 4.70
CA TYR A 201 0.92 -17.45 3.89
C TYR A 201 1.45 -17.38 2.47
N SER A 202 2.05 -18.47 2.03
CA SER A 202 2.66 -18.53 0.70
C SER A 202 1.59 -18.59 -0.40
N PRO A 203 1.78 -17.89 -1.53
CA PRO A 203 0.91 -18.07 -2.68
C PRO A 203 1.00 -19.51 -3.23
N PRO A 204 -0.01 -19.98 -3.99
CA PRO A 204 0.10 -21.21 -4.76
C PRO A 204 1.31 -21.15 -5.69
N GLY A 205 2.12 -22.21 -5.71
CA GLY A 205 3.31 -22.27 -6.57
C GLY A 205 4.50 -21.45 -6.07
N ALA A 206 4.41 -20.82 -4.88
CA ALA A 206 5.53 -20.12 -4.29
C ALA A 206 6.74 -21.04 -4.10
N ALA A 207 7.94 -20.49 -4.33
CA ALA A 207 9.17 -21.23 -4.07
C ALA A 207 9.26 -21.63 -2.58
N PRO A 208 9.77 -22.83 -2.26
CA PRO A 208 10.19 -23.16 -0.90
C PRO A 208 11.02 -22.04 -0.27
N GLY A 209 10.76 -21.77 1.00
CA GLY A 209 11.33 -20.67 1.78
C GLY A 209 10.62 -19.33 1.59
N TYR A 210 9.58 -19.21 0.75
CA TYR A 210 8.89 -17.94 0.51
C TYR A 210 8.47 -17.25 1.81
N TRP A 211 7.81 -17.98 2.71
CA TRP A 211 7.34 -17.45 3.99
C TRP A 211 8.47 -16.87 4.84
N ARG A 212 9.66 -17.49 4.78
CA ARG A 212 10.83 -17.06 5.54
C ARG A 212 11.39 -15.78 4.97
N ARG A 213 11.50 -15.68 3.64
CA ARG A 213 12.01 -14.49 2.95
C ARG A 213 11.09 -13.30 3.16
N ALA A 214 9.81 -13.45 2.82
CA ALA A 214 8.81 -12.40 3.03
C ALA A 214 8.69 -12.02 4.51
N GLY A 215 8.64 -13.01 5.41
CA GLY A 215 8.52 -12.76 6.84
C GLY A 215 9.77 -12.12 7.46
N THR A 216 10.97 -12.45 6.97
CA THR A 216 12.22 -11.81 7.41
C THR A 216 12.28 -10.37 6.94
N ARG A 217 11.89 -10.09 5.69
CA ARG A 217 11.78 -8.73 5.15
C ARG A 217 10.82 -7.89 5.99
N GLU A 218 9.59 -8.37 6.23
CA GLU A 218 8.64 -7.61 7.05
C GLU A 218 9.11 -7.46 8.49
N ARG A 219 9.77 -8.48 9.06
CA ARG A 219 10.39 -8.36 10.38
C ARG A 219 11.49 -7.30 10.40
N GLN A 220 12.31 -7.19 9.34
CA GLN A 220 13.38 -6.18 9.26
C GLN A 220 12.80 -4.77 9.26
N LYS A 221 11.75 -4.50 8.47
CA LYS A 221 11.03 -3.21 8.48
C LYS A 221 10.46 -2.85 9.86
N LEU A 222 10.03 -3.86 10.63
CA LEU A 222 9.53 -3.69 11.99
C LEU A 222 10.64 -3.60 13.05
N THR A 223 11.88 -3.99 12.72
CA THR A 223 12.99 -4.02 13.68
C THR A 223 13.73 -2.70 13.61
N GLY A 224 13.94 -2.08 14.77
CA GLY A 224 14.67 -0.82 14.89
C GLY A 224 15.04 -0.55 16.34
N ASP A 225 15.34 0.71 16.65
CA ASP A 225 15.70 1.13 18.02
C ASP A 225 14.60 0.83 19.05
N GLU A 226 13.36 0.68 18.60
CA GLU A 226 12.19 0.61 19.46
C GLU A 226 11.61 -0.80 19.64
N VAL A 227 11.77 -1.67 18.64
CA VAL A 227 11.30 -3.06 18.68
C VAL A 227 12.45 -3.96 18.26
N THR A 228 12.92 -4.75 19.22
CA THR A 228 14.01 -5.69 19.01
C THR A 228 13.53 -6.95 18.29
N ALA A 229 14.41 -7.59 17.52
CA ALA A 229 14.07 -8.76 16.72
C ALA A 229 13.48 -9.94 17.54
N ASP A 230 13.82 -10.06 18.83
CA ASP A 230 13.26 -11.09 19.72
C ASP A 230 11.79 -10.84 20.11
N ARG A 231 11.32 -9.59 20.00
CA ARG A 231 9.90 -9.21 20.16
C ARG A 231 9.06 -9.51 18.93
N LEU A 232 9.67 -10.02 17.86
CA LEU A 232 9.00 -10.40 16.62
C LEU A 232 9.24 -11.88 16.28
N THR A 233 8.17 -12.64 16.05
CA THR A 233 8.24 -14.04 15.64
C THR A 233 7.64 -14.21 14.25
N VAL A 234 8.42 -14.74 13.31
CA VAL A 234 7.92 -15.10 11.97
C VAL A 234 7.32 -16.50 12.01
N ILE A 235 6.11 -16.67 11.49
CA ILE A 235 5.39 -17.94 11.45
C ILE A 235 5.03 -18.29 10.01
N ASN A 236 5.34 -19.52 9.59
CA ASN A 236 4.78 -20.11 8.37
C ASN A 236 3.30 -20.45 8.60
N GLY A 237 2.40 -19.69 8.01
CA GLY A 237 0.96 -19.94 8.04
C GLY A 237 0.52 -21.05 7.07
N GLY A 238 1.43 -21.54 6.22
CA GLY A 238 1.13 -22.51 5.16
C GLY A 238 0.64 -21.84 3.87
N PRO A 239 0.01 -22.60 2.96
CA PRO A 239 -0.50 -22.04 1.71
C PRO A 239 -1.68 -21.09 1.95
N ALA A 240 -1.73 -19.99 1.21
CA ALA A 240 -2.85 -19.05 1.25
C ALA A 240 -4.17 -19.76 0.88
N SER A 241 -5.19 -19.60 1.73
CA SER A 241 -6.48 -20.26 1.53
C SER A 241 -7.22 -19.70 0.32
N ALA A 242 -8.11 -20.49 -0.30
CA ALA A 242 -8.95 -20.01 -1.41
C ALA A 242 -9.84 -18.81 -1.03
N LYS A 243 -10.21 -18.69 0.25
CA LYS A 243 -10.93 -17.51 0.76
C LYS A 243 -10.06 -16.26 0.69
N ASN A 244 -8.77 -16.41 0.93
CA ASN A 244 -7.83 -15.31 0.87
C ASN A 244 -7.54 -14.90 -0.59
N LYS A 245 -7.51 -15.86 -1.52
CA LYS A 245 -7.39 -15.58 -2.97
C LYS A 245 -8.47 -14.63 -3.48
N ARG A 246 -9.73 -14.84 -3.07
CA ARG A 246 -10.86 -13.99 -3.49
C ARG A 246 -10.76 -12.54 -3.02
N ARG A 247 -9.97 -12.26 -1.98
CA ARG A 247 -9.75 -10.90 -1.45
C ARG A 247 -8.56 -10.19 -2.12
N ALA A 248 -7.63 -10.95 -2.67
CA ALA A 248 -6.47 -10.42 -3.38
C ALA A 248 -6.77 -10.08 -4.85
N LYS A 249 -7.93 -10.50 -5.37
CA LYS A 249 -8.45 -10.05 -6.66
C LYS A 249 -8.90 -8.60 -6.48
N SER A 250 -8.09 -7.64 -6.92
CA SER A 250 -8.54 -6.24 -7.05
C SER A 250 -9.76 -6.24 -7.97
N GLU A 251 -10.73 -5.37 -7.68
CA GLU A 251 -11.95 -5.30 -8.51
C GLU A 251 -11.68 -4.72 -9.91
N ASP A 252 -10.49 -4.14 -10.13
CA ASP A 252 -10.16 -3.37 -11.34
C ASP A 252 -9.33 -4.16 -12.37
N ASP A 253 -8.52 -5.13 -11.96
CA ASP A 253 -7.54 -5.76 -12.86
C ASP A 253 -7.81 -7.26 -12.89
N GLY A 254 -8.35 -7.77 -14.00
CA GLY A 254 -8.76 -9.17 -14.15
C GLY A 254 -7.65 -10.22 -13.96
N GLU A 255 -6.40 -9.82 -13.75
CA GLU A 255 -5.26 -10.71 -13.54
C GLU A 255 -5.25 -11.28 -12.11
N GLU A 256 -5.32 -12.61 -12.01
CA GLU A 256 -5.14 -13.34 -10.75
C GLU A 256 -3.65 -13.42 -10.40
N ASP A 257 -3.05 -12.29 -10.05
CA ASP A 257 -1.70 -12.31 -9.52
C ASP A 257 -1.68 -13.17 -8.25
N ALA A 258 -0.72 -14.10 -8.20
CA ALA A 258 -0.57 -15.02 -7.09
C ALA A 258 0.07 -14.31 -5.89
N TYR A 259 -0.73 -13.58 -5.12
CA TYR A 259 -0.27 -12.88 -3.92
C TYR A 259 -0.03 -13.82 -2.74
N GLY A 260 1.12 -13.67 -2.08
CA GLY A 260 1.28 -14.08 -0.71
C GLY A 260 0.56 -13.13 0.23
N ILE A 261 0.39 -13.55 1.48
CA ILE A 261 -0.29 -12.75 2.49
C ILE A 261 0.57 -12.70 3.72
N VAL A 262 0.76 -11.49 4.25
CA VAL A 262 1.40 -11.28 5.53
C VAL A 262 0.39 -10.69 6.50
N GLU A 263 0.21 -11.33 7.64
CA GLU A 263 -0.58 -10.80 8.75
C GLU A 263 0.34 -10.40 9.90
N PHE A 264 0.15 -9.19 10.43
CA PHE A 264 0.75 -8.82 11.71
C PHE A 264 -0.22 -9.09 12.83
N TRP A 265 0.25 -9.72 13.90
CA TRP A 265 -0.54 -10.04 15.07
C TRP A 265 0.20 -9.61 16.34
N VAL A 266 -0.57 -9.28 17.37
CA VAL A 266 -0.06 -9.04 18.73
C VAL A 266 -0.70 -10.05 19.67
N GLY A 267 0.08 -10.65 20.55
CA GLY A 267 -0.45 -11.61 21.53
C GLY A 267 0.58 -12.01 22.58
N ALA A 268 0.20 -12.93 23.47
CA ALA A 268 1.13 -13.51 24.45
C ALA A 268 2.09 -14.48 23.76
N LYS A 269 3.37 -14.45 24.15
CA LYS A 269 4.46 -15.25 23.54
C LYS A 269 4.14 -16.75 23.44
N GLU A 270 3.46 -17.29 24.45
CA GLU A 270 3.12 -18.71 24.60
C GLU A 270 1.90 -19.13 23.75
N LYS A 271 1.20 -18.16 23.14
CA LYS A 271 -0.04 -18.41 22.39
C LYS A 271 0.04 -17.74 21.01
N PRO A 272 0.87 -18.28 20.10
CA PRO A 272 0.94 -17.77 18.73
C PRO A 272 -0.43 -17.81 18.05
N PRO A 273 -0.71 -16.88 17.12
CA PRO A 273 -2.02 -16.76 16.48
C PRO A 273 -2.38 -17.95 15.61
N VAL A 274 -1.38 -18.62 15.03
CA VAL A 274 -1.52 -19.85 14.24
C VAL A 274 -0.40 -20.84 14.57
N LYS A 275 -0.60 -22.10 14.21
CA LYS A 275 0.47 -23.12 14.30
C LYS A 275 1.45 -22.91 13.15
N HIS A 276 2.74 -23.04 13.45
CA HIS A 276 3.78 -23.09 12.42
C HIS A 276 3.59 -24.33 11.55
N VAL A 277 3.53 -24.13 10.23
CA VAL A 277 3.49 -25.21 9.26
C VAL A 277 4.92 -25.57 8.86
N GLU A 278 5.31 -26.83 9.06
CA GLU A 278 6.59 -27.32 8.56
C GLU A 278 6.61 -27.28 7.03
N GLU A 279 7.70 -26.77 6.47
CA GLU A 279 7.85 -26.63 5.02
C GLU A 279 8.61 -27.80 4.41
N ASP A 280 8.16 -28.27 3.24
CA ASP A 280 8.99 -29.14 2.40
C ASP A 280 10.06 -28.29 1.73
N SER A 281 11.30 -28.41 2.23
CA SER A 281 12.43 -27.63 1.74
C SER A 281 13.00 -28.13 0.41
N THR A 282 12.45 -29.22 -0.15
CA THR A 282 13.02 -29.84 -1.36
C THR A 282 12.46 -29.21 -2.64
N LEU A 283 13.33 -28.53 -3.38
CA LEU A 283 13.02 -28.06 -4.73
C LEU A 283 12.91 -29.25 -5.69
N LYS A 284 11.81 -29.30 -6.44
CA LYS A 284 11.58 -30.32 -7.48
C LYS A 284 11.85 -29.81 -8.89
N GLU A 285 11.75 -28.51 -9.08
CA GLU A 285 11.94 -27.82 -10.36
C GLU A 285 12.65 -26.48 -10.14
N ALA A 286 13.06 -25.84 -11.24
CA ALA A 286 13.59 -24.49 -11.18
C ALA A 286 12.49 -23.52 -10.72
N VAL A 287 12.80 -22.68 -9.74
CA VAL A 287 11.85 -21.68 -9.25
C VAL A 287 12.48 -20.30 -9.28
N LEU A 288 11.72 -19.34 -9.82
CA LEU A 288 12.05 -17.92 -9.80
C LEU A 288 12.01 -17.46 -8.33
N LEU A 289 13.16 -17.03 -7.82
CA LEU A 289 13.26 -16.48 -6.47
C LEU A 289 13.04 -14.98 -6.47
N ALA A 290 13.53 -14.30 -7.51
CA ALA A 290 13.39 -12.87 -7.67
C ALA A 290 13.55 -12.40 -9.11
N GLU A 291 12.91 -11.29 -9.43
CA GLU A 291 12.94 -10.53 -10.67
C GLU A 291 13.10 -9.05 -10.30
N ASN A 292 13.97 -8.33 -11.01
CA ASN A 292 14.15 -6.89 -10.83
C ASN A 292 14.40 -6.22 -12.19
N SER A 293 13.61 -5.18 -12.49
CA SER A 293 13.83 -4.27 -13.60
C SER A 293 14.65 -3.10 -13.10
N PHE A 294 15.78 -2.80 -13.73
CA PHE A 294 16.76 -1.84 -13.22
C PHE A 294 16.25 -0.39 -13.34
N MET A 295 15.51 0.06 -12.32
CA MET A 295 15.08 1.45 -12.15
C MET A 295 15.67 2.01 -10.85
N TRP A 296 16.75 2.79 -10.98
CA TRP A 296 17.32 3.82 -10.07
C TRP A 296 17.59 3.57 -8.57
N GLU A 297 17.14 2.49 -7.92
CA GLU A 297 17.40 2.22 -6.49
C GLU A 297 17.81 0.75 -6.25
N GLU A 298 18.92 0.36 -6.87
CA GLU A 298 19.17 -1.04 -7.25
C GLU A 298 19.98 -1.88 -6.26
N GLN A 299 20.73 -1.24 -5.36
CA GLN A 299 21.69 -1.97 -4.53
C GLN A 299 21.00 -2.83 -3.46
N ASP A 300 19.99 -2.29 -2.78
CA ASP A 300 19.26 -3.01 -1.73
C ASP A 300 18.42 -4.14 -2.34
N ALA A 301 17.83 -3.91 -3.51
CA ALA A 301 17.11 -4.94 -4.26
C ALA A 301 18.04 -6.08 -4.62
N ALA A 302 19.19 -5.75 -5.20
CA ALA A 302 20.16 -6.75 -5.58
C ALA A 302 20.73 -7.51 -4.36
N ASP A 303 21.06 -6.82 -3.27
CA ASP A 303 21.54 -7.46 -2.04
C ASP A 303 20.47 -8.40 -1.45
N TRP A 304 19.20 -8.00 -1.46
CA TRP A 304 18.08 -8.85 -1.04
C TRP A 304 17.90 -10.08 -1.94
N MET A 305 17.98 -9.91 -3.27
CA MET A 305 17.98 -11.04 -4.22
C MET A 305 19.12 -12.02 -3.96
N LEU A 306 20.32 -11.49 -3.67
CA LEU A 306 21.49 -12.30 -3.33
C LEU A 306 21.31 -13.06 -2.02
N GLU A 307 20.74 -12.42 -1.00
CA GLU A 307 20.45 -13.06 0.28
C GLU A 307 19.47 -14.23 0.09
N ASN A 308 18.38 -14.00 -0.66
CA ASN A 308 17.40 -15.01 -0.99
C ASN A 308 17.99 -16.22 -1.71
N LEU A 309 18.81 -15.97 -2.74
CA LEU A 309 19.50 -17.05 -3.44
C LEU A 309 20.46 -17.78 -2.50
N SER A 310 21.20 -17.06 -1.68
CA SER A 310 22.14 -17.64 -0.72
C SER A 310 21.45 -18.57 0.27
N GLU A 311 20.28 -18.19 0.78
CA GLU A 311 19.49 -19.05 1.65
C GLU A 311 19.11 -20.37 0.96
N MET A 312 18.64 -20.31 -0.28
CA MET A 312 18.25 -21.50 -1.05
C MET A 312 19.43 -22.42 -1.37
N LEU A 313 20.61 -21.85 -1.61
CA LEU A 313 21.83 -22.61 -1.86
C LEU A 313 22.42 -23.22 -0.58
N ARG A 314 22.18 -22.63 0.59
CA ARG A 314 22.57 -23.22 1.89
C ARG A 314 21.60 -24.30 2.34
N ALA A 315 20.30 -24.12 2.07
CA ALA A 315 19.26 -25.08 2.45
C ALA A 315 19.45 -26.45 1.76
N ASP A 316 19.92 -26.47 0.51
CA ASP A 316 20.31 -27.71 -0.17
C ASP A 316 21.57 -27.49 -1.01
N GLN A 317 22.63 -28.23 -0.70
CA GLN A 317 23.92 -28.17 -1.42
C GLN A 317 23.82 -28.63 -2.88
N ARG A 318 22.74 -29.32 -3.26
CA ARG A 318 22.48 -29.77 -4.63
C ARG A 318 21.89 -28.66 -5.49
N ASN A 319 21.37 -27.58 -4.90
CA ASN A 319 20.81 -26.48 -5.68
C ASN A 319 21.92 -25.70 -6.41
N LEU A 320 21.60 -25.25 -7.61
CA LEU A 320 22.35 -24.27 -8.39
C LEU A 320 21.61 -22.93 -8.34
N GLY A 321 22.36 -21.85 -8.34
CA GLY A 321 21.84 -20.51 -8.57
C GLY A 321 21.97 -20.19 -10.05
N CYS A 322 20.90 -19.69 -10.65
CA CYS A 322 20.91 -19.22 -12.02
C CYS A 322 20.48 -17.76 -12.04
N ILE A 323 21.33 -16.91 -12.62
CA ILE A 323 21.05 -15.50 -12.85
C ILE A 323 20.76 -15.33 -14.34
N VAL A 324 19.59 -14.86 -14.71
CA VAL A 324 19.21 -14.61 -16.09
C VAL A 324 19.19 -13.11 -16.33
N VAL A 325 19.86 -12.67 -17.39
CA VAL A 325 20.02 -11.25 -17.74
C VAL A 325 19.31 -10.95 -19.04
N TYR A 326 18.40 -9.99 -19.01
CA TYR A 326 17.70 -9.44 -20.17
C TYR A 326 18.22 -8.01 -20.39
N PRO A 327 19.07 -7.75 -21.40
CA PRO A 327 19.59 -6.40 -21.62
C PRO A 327 18.48 -5.43 -22.05
N GLY A 328 18.54 -4.18 -21.61
CA GLY A 328 17.65 -3.13 -22.11
C GLY A 328 18.11 -2.62 -23.47
N ASP A 329 17.18 -2.13 -24.29
CA ASP A 329 17.49 -1.45 -25.55
C ASP A 329 17.82 0.06 -25.36
N GLY A 330 17.69 0.57 -24.13
CA GLY A 330 17.92 1.96 -23.77
C GLY A 330 16.77 2.93 -24.07
N SER A 331 15.65 2.47 -24.64
CA SER A 331 14.54 3.33 -25.06
C SER A 331 13.71 3.94 -23.92
N GLY A 332 13.84 3.41 -22.70
CA GLY A 332 13.04 3.75 -21.53
C GLY A 332 13.81 4.44 -20.40
N VAL A 333 15.13 4.60 -20.51
CA VAL A 333 15.94 5.21 -19.44
C VAL A 333 15.50 6.67 -19.24
N PRO A 334 15.03 7.07 -18.04
CA PRO A 334 14.66 8.43 -17.74
C PRO A 334 15.83 9.34 -18.04
N THR A 335 15.52 10.49 -18.61
CA THR A 335 16.47 11.58 -18.62
C THR A 335 16.84 11.88 -17.16
N GLY A 336 18.14 12.06 -16.90
CA GLY A 336 18.61 12.38 -15.56
C GLY A 336 17.94 13.64 -15.03
N VAL A 337 18.15 13.96 -13.75
CA VAL A 337 17.59 15.17 -13.11
C VAL A 337 17.98 16.46 -13.87
N ASP A 338 19.06 16.43 -14.64
CA ASP A 338 19.54 17.51 -15.51
C ASP A 338 19.04 17.44 -16.97
N GLY A 339 18.15 16.50 -17.27
CA GLY A 339 17.65 16.23 -18.62
C GLY A 339 18.63 15.49 -19.53
N SER A 340 19.77 15.01 -19.02
CA SER A 340 20.75 14.27 -19.83
C SER A 340 20.30 12.83 -20.08
N ASP A 341 20.49 12.34 -21.30
CA ASP A 341 20.30 10.93 -21.62
C ASP A 341 21.32 10.11 -20.84
N GLN A 342 20.86 9.26 -19.92
CA GLN A 342 21.73 8.31 -19.26
C GLN A 342 21.80 7.02 -20.07
N PRO A 343 23.00 6.43 -20.24
CA PRO A 343 23.09 5.12 -20.89
C PRO A 343 22.37 4.09 -20.05
N ALA A 344 21.72 3.12 -20.70
CA ALA A 344 21.14 1.98 -20.01
C ALA A 344 22.21 1.28 -19.14
N PRO A 345 21.82 0.81 -17.95
CA PRO A 345 22.73 0.06 -17.11
C PRO A 345 23.23 -1.19 -17.85
N ASP A 346 24.53 -1.48 -17.70
CA ASP A 346 25.11 -2.73 -18.19
C ASP A 346 24.69 -3.87 -17.26
N VAL A 347 23.48 -4.39 -17.48
CA VAL A 347 22.88 -5.44 -16.63
C VAL A 347 23.76 -6.69 -16.55
N PHE A 348 24.53 -6.98 -17.60
CA PHE A 348 25.45 -8.11 -17.59
C PHE A 348 26.60 -7.89 -16.60
N LYS A 349 27.19 -6.69 -16.60
CA LYS A 349 28.20 -6.31 -15.62
C LYS A 349 27.65 -6.33 -14.19
N ILE A 350 26.40 -5.93 -13.98
CA ILE A 350 25.72 -6.03 -12.68
C ILE A 350 25.63 -7.50 -12.26
N ALA A 351 25.10 -8.38 -13.12
CA ALA A 351 24.96 -9.80 -12.82
C ALA A 351 26.30 -10.49 -12.50
N GLU A 352 27.39 -10.16 -13.21
CA GLU A 352 28.73 -10.65 -12.89
C GLU A 352 29.24 -10.11 -11.54
N GLY A 353 28.92 -8.86 -11.20
CA GLY A 353 29.16 -8.29 -9.87
C GLY A 353 28.44 -9.05 -8.76
N LEU A 354 27.16 -9.39 -8.97
CA LEU A 354 26.34 -10.17 -8.05
C LEU A 354 26.88 -11.59 -7.86
N LYS A 355 27.24 -12.26 -8.95
CA LYS A 355 27.91 -13.56 -8.91
C LYS A 355 29.21 -13.50 -8.12
N ALA A 356 30.07 -12.52 -8.38
CA ALA A 356 31.32 -12.33 -7.65
C ALA A 356 31.09 -12.09 -6.15
N ALA A 357 30.05 -11.32 -5.81
CA ALA A 357 29.65 -11.08 -4.42
C ALA A 357 29.21 -12.38 -3.72
N LEU A 358 28.42 -13.24 -4.38
CA LEU A 358 28.04 -14.55 -3.84
C LEU A 358 29.25 -15.46 -3.60
N LEU A 359 30.16 -15.56 -4.57
CA LEU A 359 31.36 -16.39 -4.43
C LEU A 359 32.25 -15.91 -3.28
N LYS A 360 32.47 -14.59 -3.19
CA LYS A 360 33.37 -13.98 -2.20
C LYS A 360 32.76 -13.90 -0.80
N LYS A 361 31.54 -13.34 -0.68
CA LYS A 361 30.90 -13.10 0.62
C LYS A 361 30.36 -14.38 1.24
N GLN A 362 29.83 -15.30 0.41
CA GLN A 362 29.10 -16.48 0.89
C GLN A 362 29.86 -17.79 0.74
N GLY A 363 31.01 -17.78 0.06
CA GLY A 363 31.88 -18.95 -0.08
C GLY A 363 31.29 -20.07 -0.92
N PHE A 364 30.37 -19.76 -1.84
CA PHE A 364 29.85 -20.74 -2.78
C PHE A 364 30.90 -21.11 -3.84
N ASP A 365 30.84 -22.34 -4.33
CA ASP A 365 31.66 -22.80 -5.45
C ASP A 365 31.17 -22.14 -6.76
N ALA A 366 32.11 -21.73 -7.62
CA ALA A 366 31.84 -21.15 -8.94
C ALA A 366 30.92 -22.03 -9.79
N GLN A 367 31.02 -23.35 -9.67
CA GLN A 367 30.16 -24.29 -10.43
C GLN A 367 28.70 -24.30 -9.96
N ARG A 368 28.40 -23.68 -8.80
CA ARG A 368 27.03 -23.57 -8.28
C ARG A 368 26.29 -22.35 -8.80
N LEU A 369 26.95 -21.47 -9.55
CA LEU A 369 26.35 -20.24 -10.05
C LEU A 369 26.48 -20.16 -11.58
N VAL A 370 25.35 -20.04 -12.25
CA VAL A 370 25.25 -19.90 -13.70
C VAL A 370 24.70 -18.52 -14.03
N VAL A 371 25.23 -17.88 -15.06
CA VAL A 371 24.67 -16.65 -15.64
C VAL A 371 24.23 -16.98 -17.05
N LEU A 372 22.98 -16.66 -17.38
CA LEU A 372 22.39 -16.82 -18.70
C LEU A 372 22.03 -15.43 -19.27
N SER A 373 22.05 -15.31 -20.58
CA SER A 373 21.61 -14.10 -21.29
C SER A 373 20.33 -14.42 -22.06
N GLY A 374 19.30 -13.61 -21.86
CA GLY A 374 18.06 -13.59 -22.62
C GLY A 374 18.06 -12.58 -23.76
N PRO A 375 16.94 -12.49 -24.50
CA PRO A 375 16.74 -11.46 -25.50
C PRO A 375 16.70 -10.06 -24.84
N ALA A 376 16.96 -9.03 -25.66
CA ALA A 376 16.78 -7.66 -25.20
C ALA A 376 15.30 -7.36 -24.93
N GLU A 377 15.04 -6.50 -23.96
CA GLU A 377 13.70 -6.00 -23.64
C GLU A 377 13.45 -4.62 -24.23
N ASP A 378 12.23 -4.46 -24.76
CA ASP A 378 11.73 -3.20 -25.32
C ASP A 378 11.42 -2.16 -24.23
N SER A 379 11.61 -2.50 -22.95
CA SER A 379 11.35 -1.63 -21.79
C SER A 379 12.46 -0.59 -21.54
N GLY A 380 13.62 -0.70 -22.21
CA GLY A 380 14.72 0.25 -22.06
C GLY A 380 15.73 -0.03 -20.97
N PHE A 381 15.30 -0.59 -19.83
CA PHE A 381 16.12 -0.72 -18.63
C PHE A 381 16.86 -2.05 -18.52
N GLY A 382 16.33 -3.07 -19.17
CA GLY A 382 16.72 -4.44 -18.93
C GLY A 382 16.27 -4.94 -17.56
N ARG A 383 16.44 -6.25 -17.37
CA ARG A 383 15.88 -6.99 -16.26
C ARG A 383 16.80 -8.14 -15.87
N LEU A 384 16.74 -8.49 -14.59
CA LEU A 384 17.46 -9.61 -14.00
C LEU A 384 16.46 -10.54 -13.34
N GLU A 385 16.60 -11.84 -13.58
CA GLU A 385 15.92 -12.87 -12.82
C GLU A 385 16.94 -13.73 -12.05
N VAL A 386 16.58 -14.14 -10.85
CA VAL A 386 17.37 -14.99 -9.98
C VAL A 386 16.55 -16.23 -9.66
N TRP A 387 17.09 -17.38 -10.03
CA TRP A 387 16.44 -18.68 -9.93
C TRP A 387 17.24 -19.62 -9.03
N ALA A 388 16.52 -20.47 -8.29
CA ALA A 388 17.11 -21.66 -7.68
C ALA A 388 16.72 -22.88 -8.51
N VAL A 389 17.73 -23.66 -8.92
CA VAL A 389 17.58 -24.81 -9.81
C VAL A 389 18.09 -26.06 -9.10
N PRO A 390 17.24 -27.04 -8.75
CA PRO A 390 17.72 -28.29 -8.16
C PRO A 390 18.54 -29.08 -9.17
N ARG A 391 19.56 -29.81 -8.70
CA ARG A 391 20.44 -30.59 -9.57
C ARG A 391 19.65 -31.54 -10.46
N GLY A 392 19.83 -31.42 -11.77
CA GLY A 392 19.19 -32.28 -12.77
C GLY A 392 17.83 -31.78 -13.25
N ALA A 393 17.28 -30.71 -12.68
CA ALA A 393 16.16 -30.01 -13.29
C ALA A 393 16.59 -29.22 -14.52
N ALA A 394 15.62 -28.90 -15.39
CA ALA A 394 15.84 -28.01 -16.51
C ALA A 394 16.21 -26.61 -16.00
N MET A 395 17.17 -25.97 -16.67
CA MET A 395 17.47 -24.55 -16.45
C MET A 395 16.32 -23.68 -16.97
N PRO A 396 16.10 -22.48 -16.40
CA PRO A 396 15.18 -21.52 -17.00
C PRO A 396 15.59 -21.22 -18.45
N ASP A 397 14.62 -21.21 -19.36
CA ASP A 397 14.82 -20.87 -20.77
C ASP A 397 14.52 -19.39 -20.97
N PRO A 398 15.54 -18.54 -21.16
CA PRO A 398 15.32 -17.11 -21.26
C PRO A 398 14.69 -16.67 -22.59
N PHE A 399 14.59 -17.59 -23.57
CA PHE A 399 13.96 -17.34 -24.87
C PHE A 399 12.54 -17.89 -24.95
N LYS A 400 12.09 -18.63 -23.93
CA LYS A 400 10.69 -19.02 -23.83
C LYS A 400 9.89 -17.73 -23.63
N LYS A 401 9.17 -17.31 -24.67
CA LYS A 401 8.19 -16.24 -24.53
C LYS A 401 7.27 -16.64 -23.38
N LYS A 402 7.17 -15.82 -22.32
CA LYS A 402 6.03 -15.90 -21.41
C LYS A 402 4.83 -15.84 -22.34
N ASP A 403 4.07 -16.93 -22.47
CA ASP A 403 3.07 -17.10 -23.53
C ASP A 403 2.21 -15.83 -23.54
N ALA A 404 2.37 -15.01 -24.58
CA ALA A 404 1.83 -13.65 -24.66
C ALA A 404 0.30 -13.65 -24.86
N GLU A 405 -0.36 -14.75 -24.51
CA GLU A 405 -1.77 -15.03 -24.78
C GLU A 405 -2.72 -14.56 -23.66
N GLU A 406 -2.23 -14.07 -22.52
CA GLU A 406 -3.12 -13.53 -21.45
C GLU A 406 -3.22 -11.99 -21.43
N ARG A 407 -2.38 -11.25 -22.18
CA ARG A 407 -2.36 -9.76 -22.15
C ARG A 407 -3.03 -9.04 -23.32
N SER A 408 -3.71 -9.75 -24.23
CA SER A 408 -4.38 -9.11 -25.37
C SER A 408 -5.90 -9.36 -25.43
N GLU A 409 -6.58 -9.52 -24.29
CA GLU A 409 -8.05 -9.51 -24.26
C GLU A 409 -8.66 -8.10 -24.30
N ASP A 410 -7.85 -7.04 -24.23
CA ASP A 410 -8.24 -5.75 -24.77
C ASP A 410 -8.12 -5.80 -26.29
N GLY A 411 -9.06 -6.53 -26.89
CA GLY A 411 -9.47 -6.36 -28.26
C GLY A 411 -10.00 -4.94 -28.44
N GLU A 412 -9.10 -3.96 -28.51
CA GLU A 412 -9.34 -2.75 -29.28
C GLU A 412 -9.55 -3.23 -30.71
N ALA A 413 -10.81 -3.50 -31.04
CA ALA A 413 -11.23 -3.84 -32.37
C ALA A 413 -10.70 -2.72 -33.27
N ALA A 414 -9.64 -3.01 -34.01
CA ALA A 414 -9.09 -2.10 -35.00
C ALA A 414 -10.27 -1.59 -35.82
N GLN A 415 -10.64 -0.32 -35.63
CA GLN A 415 -11.69 0.30 -36.41
C GLN A 415 -11.24 0.21 -37.85
N SER A 416 -11.90 -0.65 -38.64
CA SER A 416 -11.69 -0.71 -40.08
C SER A 416 -11.75 0.72 -40.61
N PRO A 417 -10.77 1.18 -41.41
CA PRO A 417 -10.81 2.54 -41.95
C PRO A 417 -12.14 2.74 -42.67
N PRO A 418 -12.79 3.92 -42.54
CA PRO A 418 -14.06 4.18 -43.19
C PRO A 418 -13.90 3.96 -44.70
N PRO A 419 -14.89 3.33 -45.37
CA PRO A 419 -14.80 3.07 -46.80
C PRO A 419 -14.63 4.38 -47.57
N PRO A 420 -13.89 4.38 -48.69
CA PRO A 420 -13.68 5.58 -49.49
C PRO A 420 -15.02 6.14 -49.95
N VAL A 421 -15.24 7.42 -49.68
CA VAL A 421 -16.39 8.18 -50.19
C VAL A 421 -16.30 8.19 -51.71
N ARG A 422 -17.33 7.69 -52.39
CA ARG A 422 -17.44 7.70 -53.85
C ARG A 422 -17.93 9.04 -54.37
#